data_AF-A0A6N8YUT8-F1
#
_entry.id   AF-A0A6N8YUT8-F1
#
_cell.length_a   1.000
_cell.length_b   1.000
_cell.length_c   1.000
_cell.angle_alpha   90.00
_cell.angle_beta   90.00
_cell.angle_gamma   90.00
#
_symmetry.space_group_name_H-M   'P 1'
#
loop_
_entity.id
_entity.type
_entity.pdbx_description
1 polymer ?
#
loop_
_entity_poly.entity_id
_entity_poly.type
_entity_poly.pdbx_seq_one_letter_code
_entity_poly.pdbx_strand_id
1 'polypeptide(L)' 'MFLNDDQTQLANDIAERLIARGETLAVAESTTGGLVSAALLAVAGASRYFAGGGVLYTRDSRIALVG' A
#
# COMPACT_ATOMS: atom_id res chain seq x y z
N MET A 1 10.37 14.20 -0.31
CA MET A 1 9.52 13.00 -0.30
C MET A 1 10.34 11.87 0.31
N PHE A 2 9.75 10.93 1.05
CA PHE A 2 10.51 9.83 1.68
C PHE A 2 10.84 8.69 0.70
N LEU A 3 10.24 8.72 -0.50
CA LEU A 3 10.54 7.83 -1.61
C LEU A 3 11.69 8.38 -2.46
N ASN A 4 12.51 7.47 -3.00
CA ASN A 4 13.44 7.79 -4.08
C ASN A 4 12.71 7.76 -5.45
N ASP A 5 13.43 8.10 -6.52
CA ASP A 5 12.85 8.21 -7.87
C ASP A 5 12.29 6.86 -8.35
N ASP A 6 13.02 5.76 -8.13
CA ASP A 6 12.59 4.41 -8.51
C ASP A 6 11.29 3.99 -7.79
N GLN A 7 11.20 4.25 -6.48
CA GLN A 7 10.02 3.96 -5.68
C GLN A 7 8.82 4.83 -6.08
N THR A 8 9.08 6.08 -6.44
CA THR A 8 8.05 6.99 -6.94
C THR A 8 7.51 6.51 -8.28
N GLN A 9 8.39 6.12 -9.21
CA GLN A 9 7.98 5.55 -10.49
C GLN A 9 7.18 4.26 -10.30
N LEU A 10 7.65 3.35 -9.43
CA LEU A 10 6.96 2.09 -9.17
C LEU A 10 5.55 2.31 -8.59
N ALA A 11 5.39 3.25 -7.65
CA ALA A 11 4.09 3.57 -7.08
C ALA A 11 3.11 4.11 -8.14
N ASN A 12 3.59 4.98 -9.04
CA ASN A 12 2.80 5.49 -10.17
C ASN A 12 2.39 4.36 -11.14
N ASP A 13 3.33 3.50 -11.54
CA ASP A 13 3.05 2.38 -12.44
C ASP A 13 2.00 1.43 -11.87
N ILE A 14 2.05 1.15 -10.56
CA ILE A 14 1.05 0.32 -9.87
C ILE A 14 -0.33 1.00 -9.92
N ALA A 15 -0.39 2.30 -9.59
CA ALA A 15 -1.63 3.07 -9.60
C ALA A 15 -2.27 3.08 -10.99
N GLU A 16 -1.49 3.37 -12.03
CA GLU A 16 -1.96 3.40 -13.42
C GLU A 16 -2.56 2.05 -13.83
N ARG A 17 -1.87 0.95 -13.53
CA ARG A 17 -2.33 -0.41 -13.88
C ARG A 17 -3.63 -0.78 -13.19
N LEU A 18 -3.75 -0.51 -11.89
CA LEU A 18 -4.95 -0.86 -11.12
C LEU A 18 -6.14 0.01 -11.52
N ILE A 19 -5.92 1.32 -11.67
CA ILE A 19 -6.97 2.25 -12.11
C ILE A 19 -7.46 1.88 -13.51
N ALA A 20 -6.56 1.57 -14.45
CA ALA A 20 -6.95 1.18 -15.81
C ALA A 20 -7.78 -0.11 -15.86
N ARG A 21 -7.62 -1.00 -14.87
CA ARG A 21 -8.36 -2.26 -14.75
C ARG A 21 -9.60 -2.17 -13.87
N GLY A 22 -9.79 -1.07 -13.14
CA GLY A 22 -10.83 -0.95 -12.12
C GLY A 22 -10.61 -1.90 -10.93
N GLU A 23 -9.36 -2.26 -10.65
CA GLU A 23 -8.97 -3.17 -9.58
C GLU A 23 -8.61 -2.42 -8.30
N THR A 24 -8.83 -3.07 -7.16
CA THR A 24 -8.41 -2.57 -5.85
C THR A 24 -7.47 -3.53 -5.16
N LEU A 25 -6.56 -3.02 -4.33
CA LEU A 25 -5.69 -3.81 -3.47
C LEU A 25 -5.87 -3.45 -1.99
N ALA A 26 -5.41 -4.34 -1.11
CA ALA A 26 -5.17 -4.04 0.30
C ALA A 26 -3.78 -4.55 0.71
N VAL A 27 -3.15 -3.91 1.71
CA VAL A 27 -1.78 -4.24 2.14
C VAL A 27 -1.74 -4.65 3.61
N ALA A 28 -1.12 -5.80 3.90
CA ALA A 28 -0.75 -6.21 5.24
C ALA A 28 0.78 -6.10 5.41
N GLU A 29 1.25 -5.29 6.36
CA GLU A 29 2.66 -4.96 6.54
C GLU A 29 3.20 -5.50 7.86
N SER A 30 4.47 -5.90 7.92
CA SER A 30 5.16 -6.20 9.19
C SER A 30 6.38 -5.28 9.34
N THR A 31 7.56 -5.71 8.94
CA THR A 31 8.81 -4.94 9.09
C THR A 31 8.87 -3.66 8.27
N THR A 32 8.09 -3.54 7.20
CA THR A 32 7.97 -2.31 6.41
C THR A 32 7.26 -1.18 7.16
N GLY A 33 6.50 -1.50 8.23
CA GLY A 33 6.01 -0.50 9.18
C GLY A 33 5.02 0.52 8.61
N GLY A 34 4.36 0.24 7.49
CA GLY A 34 3.42 1.16 6.85
C GLY A 34 4.02 1.88 5.62
N LEU A 35 5.30 1.70 5.32
CA LEU A 35 5.96 2.40 4.22
C LEU A 35 5.43 1.99 2.84
N VAL A 36 4.94 0.76 2.67
CA VAL A 36 4.34 0.33 1.39
C VAL A 36 2.98 1.02 1.21
N SER A 37 2.15 1.03 2.26
CA SER A 37 0.87 1.74 2.25
C SER A 37 1.07 3.23 2.04
N ALA A 38 2.04 3.84 2.73
CA ALA A 38 2.37 5.25 2.56
C ALA A 38 2.83 5.59 1.14
N ALA A 39 3.63 4.71 0.51
CA ALA A 39 4.09 4.91 -0.86
C ALA A 39 2.92 4.89 -1.85
N LEU A 40 2.01 3.91 -1.72
CA LEU A 40 0.83 3.81 -2.58
C LEU A 40 -0.17 4.95 -2.32
N LEU A 41 -0.37 5.37 -1.07
CA LEU A 41 -1.26 6.47 -0.72
C LEU A 41 -0.71 7.85 -1.10
N ALA A 42 0.60 7.98 -1.34
CA ALA A 42 1.22 9.23 -1.79
C ALA A 42 0.88 9.57 -3.26
N VAL A 43 0.40 8.61 -4.05
CA VAL A 43 0.01 8.83 -5.45
C VAL A 43 -1.35 9.53 -5.52
N ALA A 44 -1.45 10.58 -6.35
CA ALA A 44 -2.70 11.30 -6.53
C ALA A 44 -3.83 10.38 -7.05
N GLY A 45 -4.96 10.39 -6.34
CA GLY A 45 -6.10 9.54 -6.68
C GLY A 45 -5.99 8.10 -6.16
N ALA A 46 -5.15 7.84 -5.15
CA ALA A 46 -5.00 6.54 -4.49
C ALA A 46 -6.32 5.91 -4.01
N SER A 47 -7.33 6.71 -3.66
CA SER A 47 -8.65 6.23 -3.26
C SER A 47 -9.38 5.43 -4.35
N ARG A 48 -8.93 5.48 -5.60
CA ARG A 48 -9.49 4.68 -6.71
C ARG A 48 -9.04 3.22 -6.70
N TYR A 49 -7.91 2.90 -6.06
CA TYR A 49 -7.34 1.54 -6.09
C TYR A 49 -6.86 1.01 -4.75
N PHE A 50 -6.69 1.85 -3.73
CA PHE A 50 -6.25 1.40 -2.40
C PHE A 50 -7.47 1.20 -1.49
N ALA A 51 -7.87 -0.06 -1.27
CA ALA A 51 -9.04 -0.40 -0.45
C ALA A 51 -8.76 -0.32 1.06
N GLY A 52 -7.52 -0.55 1.49
CA GLY A 52 -7.14 -0.50 2.91
C GLY A 52 -5.81 -1.17 3.20
N GLY A 53 -5.39 -1.12 4.46
CA GLY A 53 -4.21 -1.82 4.91
C GLY A 53 -3.99 -1.76 6.40
N GLY A 54 -3.04 -2.57 6.90
CA GLY A 54 -2.73 -2.66 8.33
C GLY A 54 -1.28 -3.06 8.59
N VAL A 55 -0.73 -2.52 9.69
CA VAL A 55 0.61 -2.88 10.18
C VAL A 55 0.49 -3.93 11.29
N LEU A 56 0.88 -5.16 10.95
CA LEU A 56 0.76 -6.38 11.71
C LEU A 56 2.13 -6.89 12.19
N TYR A 57 2.79 -6.07 13.02
CA TYR A 57 4.19 -6.28 13.40
C TYR A 57 4.42 -7.54 14.26
N THR A 58 3.53 -7.79 15.22
CA THR A 58 3.66 -8.91 16.17
C THR A 58 2.81 -10.10 15.72
N ARG A 59 3.12 -11.28 16.24
CA ARG A 59 2.29 -12.47 16.03
C ARG A 59 0.86 -12.23 16.54
N ASP A 60 0.73 -11.58 17.69
CA ASP A 60 -0.56 -11.31 18.32
C ASP A 60 -1.40 -10.33 17.49
N SER A 61 -0.79 -9.30 16.89
CA SER A 61 -1.55 -8.37 16.03
C SER A 61 -1.99 -8.99 14.72
N ARG A 62 -1.19 -9.90 14.13
CA ARG A 62 -1.61 -10.70 12.97
C ARG A 62 -2.88 -11.51 13.29
N ILE A 63 -2.83 -12.30 14.35
CA ILE A 63 -3.96 -13.15 14.76
C ILE A 63 -5.21 -12.31 15.08
N ALA A 64 -5.04 -11.21 15.81
CA ALA A 64 -6.16 -10.40 16.27
C ALA A 64 -6.86 -9.61 15.15
N LEU A 65 -6.12 -9.15 14.14
CA LEU A 65 -6.63 -8.22 13.14
C LEU A 65 -6.98 -8.85 11.80
N VAL A 66 -6.35 -9.98 11.44
CA VAL A 66 -6.58 -10.63 10.13
C VAL A 66 -6.80 -12.15 10.20
N GLY A 67 -6.71 -12.76 11.40
CA GLY A 67 -6.96 -14.20 11.63
C GLY A 67 -5.74 -15.09 11.40
#